data_AF-A0A250VG96-F1
#
_entry.id   AF-A0A250VG96-F1
#
_cell.length_a   1.000
_cell.length_b   1.000
_cell.length_c   1.000
_cell.angle_alpha   90.00
_cell.angle_beta   90.00
_cell.angle_gamma   90.00
#
_symmetry.space_group_name_H-M   'P 1'
#
loop_
_entity.id
_entity.type
_entity.pdbx_description
1 polymer ?
#
loop_
_entity_poly.entity_id
_entity_poly.type
_entity_poly.pdbx_seq_one_letter_code
_entity_poly.pdbx_strand_id
1 'polypeptide(L)' 'MDTLTALGHVPRDVEALASTHLHTGWGHVRDADGKLAQTFPKARYVVTPGHSPGHTRRGSGY' A
#
# COMPACT_ATOMS: atom_id res chain seq x y z
N MET A 1 6.21 -12.28 1.80
CA MET A 1 5.39 -12.64 0.61
C MET A 1 5.15 -14.15 0.56
N ASP A 2 6.09 -14.94 1.05
CA ASP A 2 6.07 -16.41 1.08
C ASP A 2 4.80 -16.99 1.70
N THR A 3 4.26 -16.37 2.75
CA THR A 3 3.00 -16.80 3.39
C THR A 3 1.79 -16.65 2.46
N LEU A 4 1.67 -15.54 1.72
CA LEU A 4 0.56 -15.35 0.77
C LEU A 4 0.67 -16.32 -0.40
N THR A 5 1.90 -16.52 -0.89
CA THR A 5 2.19 -17.48 -1.96
C THR A 5 1.92 -18.91 -1.53
N ALA A 6 2.26 -19.30 -0.29
CA ALA A 6 1.95 -20.61 0.26
C ALA A 6 0.43 -20.86 0.40
N LEU A 7 -0.36 -19.79 0.52
CA LEU A 7 -1.82 -19.82 0.51
C LEU A 7 -2.42 -19.73 -0.91
N GLY A 8 -1.59 -19.68 -1.96
CA GLY A 8 -2.04 -19.60 -3.35
C GLY A 8 -2.47 -18.20 -3.80
N HIS A 9 -2.16 -17.16 -3.03
CA HIS A 9 -2.53 -15.78 -3.34
C HIS A 9 -1.33 -14.98 -3.87
N VAL A 10 -1.61 -14.11 -4.82
CA VAL A 10 -0.66 -13.11 -5.33
C VAL A 10 -1.01 -11.72 -4.79
N PRO A 11 -0.05 -10.77 -4.78
CA PRO A 11 -0.33 -9.42 -4.25
C PRO A 11 -1.46 -8.67 -4.94
N ARG A 12 -1.83 -9.06 -6.18
CA ARG A 12 -2.99 -8.52 -6.89
C ARG A 12 -4.34 -9.00 -6.36
N ASP A 13 -4.36 -10.05 -5.55
CA ASP A 13 -5.59 -10.60 -4.95
C ASP A 13 -5.99 -9.83 -3.68
N VAL A 14 -5.09 -8.99 -3.16
CA VAL A 14 -5.34 -8.18 -1.97
C VAL A 14 -6.08 -6.90 -2.36
N GLU A 15 -7.31 -6.76 -1.86
CA GLU A 15 -8.19 -5.61 -2.14
C GLU A 15 -8.10 -4.48 -1.11
N ALA A 16 -7.61 -4.78 0.11
CA ALA A 16 -7.42 -3.77 1.15
C ALA A 16 -6.25 -4.12 2.07
N LEU A 17 -5.48 -3.10 2.46
CA LEU A 17 -4.46 -3.17 3.50
C LEU A 17 -4.86 -2.20 4.61
N ALA A 18 -5.33 -2.74 5.73
CA ALA A 18 -5.66 -1.95 6.92
C ALA A 18 -4.48 -1.94 7.89
N SER A 19 -3.93 -0.75 8.18
CA SER A 19 -2.88 -0.57 9.18
C SER A 19 -3.49 -0.02 10.47
N THR A 20 -3.42 -0.80 11.55
CA THR A 20 -3.90 -0.38 12.88
C THR A 20 -3.02 0.71 13.48
N HIS A 21 -1.72 0.66 13.18
CA HIS A 21 -0.69 1.63 13.55
C HIS A 21 0.21 1.85 12.34
N LEU A 22 0.76 3.04 12.18
CA LEU A 22 1.65 3.32 11.05
C LEU A 22 3.05 2.75 11.32
N HIS A 23 3.34 1.61 10.71
CA HIS A 23 4.71 1.14 10.47
C HIS A 23 4.99 1.28 8.97
N THR A 24 5.89 2.18 8.60
CA THR A 24 6.05 2.69 7.23
C THR A 24 6.76 1.73 6.24
N GLY A 25 6.94 0.45 6.58
CA GLY A 25 7.84 -0.45 5.83
C GLY A 25 7.18 -1.44 4.86
N TRP A 26 5.98 -1.95 5.13
CA TRP A 26 5.44 -3.13 4.43
C TRP A 26 4.52 -2.82 3.24
N GLY A 27 3.95 -1.63 3.23
CA GLY A 27 3.00 -1.21 2.20
C GLY A 27 3.65 -0.88 0.86
N HIS A 28 4.96 -0.64 0.84
CA HIS A 28 5.70 -0.25 -0.34
C HIS A 28 7.01 -1.01 -0.47
N VAL A 29 7.39 -1.35 -1.70
CA VAL A 29 8.66 -1.97 -2.07
C VAL A 29 9.40 -1.05 -3.04
N ARG A 30 10.71 -1.21 -3.22
CA ARG A 30 11.40 -0.60 -4.35
C ARG A 30 11.21 -1.47 -5.59
N ASP A 31 10.81 -0.87 -6.69
CA ASP A 31 10.78 -1.54 -7.99
C ASP A 31 12.18 -1.71 -8.58
N ALA A 32 12.28 -2.34 -9.76
CA ALA A 32 13.54 -2.57 -10.45
C ALA A 32 14.27 -1.27 -10.83
N ASP A 33 13.55 -0.15 -10.95
CA ASP A 33 14.07 1.19 -11.19
C ASP A 33 14.40 1.95 -9.90
N GLY A 34 14.27 1.30 -8.74
CA GLY A 34 14.53 1.88 -7.42
C GLY A 34 13.44 2.83 -6.92
N LYS A 35 12.31 2.95 -7.62
CA LYS A 35 11.17 3.79 -7.22
C LYS A 35 10.32 3.08 -6.19
N LEU A 36 9.67 3.87 -5.31
CA LEU A 36 8.75 3.32 -4.33
C LEU A 36 7.45 2.91 -5.03
N ALA A 37 7.13 1.62 -4.99
CA ALA A 37 5.94 1.02 -5.58
C ALA A 37 5.07 0.36 -4.49
N GLN A 38 3.75 0.30 -4.71
CA GLN A 38 2.84 -0.37 -3.78
C GLN A 38 3.05 -1.88 -3.83
N THR A 39 3.21 -2.50 -2.65
CA THR A 39 3.29 -3.96 -2.53
C THR A 39 2.03 -4.65 -3.04
N PHE A 40 0.87 -4.04 -2.81
CA PHE A 40 -0.44 -4.53 -3.24
C PHE A 40 -1.08 -3.52 -4.20
N PRO A 41 -0.86 -3.64 -5.51
CA PRO A 41 -1.19 -2.59 -6.48
C PRO A 41 -2.69 -2.37 -6.68
N LYS A 42 -3.54 -3.30 -6.24
CA LYS A 42 -5.01 -3.16 -6.28
C LYS A 42 -5.63 -2.81 -4.92
N ALA A 43 -4.83 -2.77 -3.85
CA ALA A 43 -5.35 -2.62 -2.51
C ALA A 43 -5.70 -1.17 -2.18
N ARG A 44 -6.79 -0.99 -1.42
CA ARG A 44 -7.08 0.26 -0.71
C ARG A 44 -6.29 0.28 0.60
N TYR A 45 -5.49 1.31 0.80
CA TYR A 45 -4.69 1.48 2.01
C TYR A 45 -5.51 2.28 3.02
N VAL A 46 -5.94 1.62 4.10
CA VAL A 46 -6.76 2.22 5.15
C VAL A 46 -5.91 2.34 6.41
N VAL A 47 -5.79 3.55 6.95
CA VAL A 47 -5.11 3.80 8.22
C VAL A 47 -6.16 4.25 9.22
N THR A 48 -6.08 3.78 10.46
CA THR A 48 -6.99 4.19 11.54
C THR A 48 -7.11 5.72 11.59
N PRO A 49 -8.33 6.28 11.72
CA PRO A 49 -8.54 7.73 11.81
C PRO A 49 -7.76 8.30 13.00
N GLY A 50 -6.84 9.24 12.73
CA GLY A 50 -5.94 9.83 13.73
C GLY A 50 -4.45 9.77 13.37
N HIS A 51 -4.07 9.04 12.31
CA HIS A 51 -2.70 9.04 11.81
C HIS A 51 -2.66 9.20 10.28
N SER A 52 -2.83 10.44 9.82
CA SER A 52 -2.75 10.80 8.40
C SER A 52 -1.45 11.57 8.15
N PRO A 53 -0.47 11.04 7.38
CA PRO A 53 0.48 11.90 6.69
C PRO A 53 -0.33 12.63 5.60
N GLY A 54 -0.53 13.92 5.80
CA GLY A 54 -1.18 14.78 4.81
C GLY A 54 -0.39 14.81 3.51
N HIS A 55 -0.86 14.08 2.50
CA HIS A 55 -0.52 14.35 1.12
C HIS A 55 -1.80 14.72 0.36
N THR A 56 -2.31 15.91 0.67
CA THR A 56 -3.29 16.59 -0.17
C THR A 56 -2.54 17.50 -1.13
N ARG A 57 -2.36 17.07 -2.39
CA ARG A 57 -2.43 17.97 -3.56
C ARG A 57 -2.63 17.16 -4.84
N ARG A 58 -3.89 16.88 -5.19
CA ARG A 58 -4.28 16.76 -6.61
C ARG A 58 -4.63 18.15 -7.09
N GLY A 59 -3.96 18.59 -8.15
CA GLY A 59 -4.37 19.74 -8.95
C GLY A 59 -5.16 19.31 -10.19
N SER A 60 -5.69 20.34 -10.86
CA SER A 60 -6.37 20.38 -12.17
C SER A 60 -7.88 20.04 -12.15
N GLY A 61 -8.77 20.86 -12.70
CA GLY A 61 -8.60 22.08 -13.51
C GLY A 61 -9.94 22.79 -13.72
N TYR A 62 -9.87 24.09 -14.03
CA TYR A 62 -10.91 24.87 -14.68
C TYR A 62 -10.68 24.84 -16.19
#